data_AF-A0A6A4WPH8-F1
#
_entry.id   AF-A0A6A4WPH8-F1
#
_cell.length_a   1.000
_cell.length_b   1.000
_cell.length_c   1.000
_cell.angle_alpha   90.00
_cell.angle_beta   90.00
_cell.angle_gamma   90.00
#
_symmetry.space_group_name_H-M   'P 1'
#
loop_
_entity.id
_entity.type
_entity.pdbx_description
1 polymer ?
#
loop_
_entity_poly.entity_id
_entity_poly.type
_entity_poly.pdbx_seq_one_letter_code
_entity_poly.pdbx_strand_id
1 'polypeptide(L)'
;MNDNFSDGSLKDIKTGGGFEFNVSKDAEYNQARYEALGEVITEEVYALPLPKVITEEVYALLESEAGLQRLPVPANAADGEPTTFVFASANYRTADKLLLLVHGSGVVRAGQWARRLIINNGVQEGTQLPYIERALSAGYGVLVLNTNDNRRVTGERKQFIRDSGTPEQHALTVWDTYVRSAAATDVAIVAHSYGGVVTLNLAVRRWEEVQKRVSAVALTDSVHSMGGARCGPEVQKWLAEWSGQVVAAALCVFYALDRCIGNFRRNSRSEGLLHD
;
A
#
# COMPACT_ATOMS: atom_id res chain seq x y z
N MET A 1 16.17 -19.60 -17.88
CA MET A 1 16.85 -18.28 -17.79
C MET A 1 17.82 -18.33 -16.62
N ASN A 2 18.90 -17.55 -16.67
CA ASN A 2 19.92 -17.53 -15.63
C ASN A 2 19.77 -16.17 -14.91
N ASP A 3 18.90 -16.04 -13.90
CA ASP A 3 18.74 -14.78 -13.12
C ASP A 3 18.96 -15.06 -11.63
N ASN A 4 19.61 -14.14 -10.90
CA ASN A 4 19.88 -14.26 -9.46
C ASN A 4 19.45 -13.00 -8.69
N PHE A 5 18.93 -13.19 -7.47
CA PHE A 5 18.61 -12.10 -6.54
C PHE A 5 19.76 -11.97 -5.54
N SER A 6 20.50 -10.87 -5.60
CA SER A 6 21.61 -10.54 -4.70
C SER A 6 21.63 -9.04 -4.50
N ASP A 7 22.08 -8.54 -3.34
CA ASP A 7 22.20 -7.09 -3.04
C ASP A 7 20.91 -6.25 -3.11
N GLY A 8 19.74 -6.89 -3.09
CA GLY A 8 18.44 -6.20 -3.14
C GLY A 8 17.95 -5.89 -4.55
N SER A 9 18.57 -6.45 -5.59
CA SER A 9 18.16 -6.33 -7.00
C SER A 9 18.21 -7.67 -7.74
N LEU A 10 17.36 -7.87 -8.76
CA LEU A 10 17.41 -9.07 -9.61
C LEU A 10 18.31 -8.78 -10.82
N LYS A 11 19.35 -9.59 -11.03
CA LYS A 11 20.29 -9.43 -12.14
C LYS A 11 20.32 -10.69 -13.00
N ASP A 12 20.40 -10.50 -14.31
CA ASP A 12 20.71 -11.59 -15.24
C ASP A 12 22.14 -12.09 -14.98
N ILE A 13 22.28 -13.40 -14.75
CA ILE A 13 23.53 -14.10 -14.39
C ILE A 13 24.52 -14.08 -15.56
N LYS A 14 24.07 -13.94 -16.82
CA LYS A 14 24.96 -13.93 -18.00
C LYS A 14 25.47 -12.53 -18.32
N THR A 15 24.67 -11.51 -18.10
CA THR A 15 24.91 -10.13 -18.57
C THR A 15 25.07 -9.13 -17.42
N GLY A 16 24.65 -9.47 -16.21
CA GLY A 16 24.62 -8.58 -15.06
C GLY A 16 23.56 -7.47 -15.16
N GLY A 17 22.75 -7.45 -16.23
CA GLY A 17 21.73 -6.43 -16.49
C GLY A 17 20.46 -6.63 -15.66
N GLY A 18 19.75 -5.51 -15.38
CA GLY A 18 18.45 -5.53 -14.70
C GLY A 18 17.31 -6.02 -15.59
N PHE A 19 16.11 -6.18 -15.02
CA PHE A 19 14.96 -6.73 -15.74
C PHE A 19 14.34 -5.74 -16.73
N GLU A 20 14.19 -6.15 -18.00
CA GLU A 20 13.54 -5.37 -19.05
C GLU A 20 12.06 -5.77 -19.26
N PHE A 21 11.16 -4.83 -18.96
CA PHE A 21 9.70 -5.01 -19.09
C PHE A 21 9.19 -4.71 -20.51
N ASN A 22 9.64 -3.60 -21.11
CA ASN A 22 9.17 -3.14 -22.42
C ASN A 22 9.91 -3.80 -23.58
N VAL A 23 9.85 -5.13 -23.66
CA VAL A 23 10.49 -5.89 -24.73
C VAL A 23 9.69 -5.88 -26.03
N SER A 24 8.41 -5.48 -25.96
CA SER A 24 7.51 -5.32 -27.10
C SER A 24 6.81 -3.96 -27.06
N LYS A 25 6.27 -3.51 -28.21
CA LYS A 25 5.33 -2.37 -28.27
C LYS A 25 3.93 -2.71 -27.75
N ASP A 26 3.65 -4.00 -27.56
CA ASP A 26 2.38 -4.51 -27.06
C ASP A 26 2.39 -4.55 -25.52
N ALA A 27 1.55 -3.72 -24.90
CA ALA A 27 1.43 -3.62 -23.45
C ALA A 27 0.79 -4.86 -22.82
N GLU A 28 -0.18 -5.50 -23.47
CA GLU A 28 -0.78 -6.75 -22.98
C GLU A 28 0.24 -7.88 -23.04
N TYR A 29 1.03 -7.96 -24.11
CA TYR A 29 2.12 -8.93 -24.20
C TYR A 29 3.18 -8.72 -23.12
N ASN A 30 3.63 -7.48 -22.88
CA ASN A 30 4.62 -7.20 -21.84
C ASN A 30 4.08 -7.52 -20.44
N GLN A 31 2.80 -7.20 -20.20
CA GLN A 31 2.11 -7.53 -18.96
C GLN A 31 1.98 -9.05 -18.78
N ALA A 32 1.53 -9.77 -19.80
CA ALA A 32 1.42 -11.22 -19.79
C ALA A 32 2.78 -11.91 -19.65
N ARG A 33 3.84 -11.41 -20.30
CA ARG A 33 5.21 -11.91 -20.13
C ARG A 33 5.72 -11.69 -18.70
N TYR A 34 5.37 -10.58 -18.08
CA TYR A 34 5.77 -10.27 -16.70
C TYR A 34 4.97 -11.08 -15.67
N GLU A 35 3.69 -11.32 -15.92
CA GLU A 35 2.86 -12.25 -15.14
C GLU A 35 3.36 -13.69 -15.31
N ALA A 36 3.64 -14.09 -16.54
CA ALA A 36 4.25 -15.37 -16.88
C ALA A 36 5.67 -15.51 -16.33
N LEU A 37 6.48 -14.46 -16.17
CA LEU A 37 7.74 -14.54 -15.43
C LEU A 37 7.49 -14.91 -13.95
N GLY A 38 6.37 -14.41 -13.41
CA GLY A 38 5.89 -14.78 -12.09
C GLY A 38 5.33 -16.20 -11.99
N GLU A 39 4.85 -16.78 -13.09
CA GLU A 39 4.29 -18.14 -13.15
C GLU A 39 5.28 -19.20 -13.66
N VAL A 40 6.18 -18.91 -14.60
CA VAL A 40 7.10 -19.87 -15.28
C VAL A 40 8.22 -20.36 -14.36
N ILE A 41 8.48 -19.68 -13.24
CA ILE A 41 9.35 -20.19 -12.16
C ILE A 41 8.51 -21.03 -11.20
N THR A 42 7.78 -22.00 -11.75
CA THR A 42 7.01 -22.97 -10.95
C THR A 42 7.33 -24.41 -11.26
N GLU A 43 7.83 -24.78 -12.44
CA GLU A 43 7.77 -26.20 -12.79
C GLU A 43 9.03 -27.04 -12.54
N GLU A 44 10.28 -26.56 -12.64
CA GLU A 44 11.38 -27.56 -12.65
C GLU A 44 12.66 -27.29 -11.85
N VAL A 45 12.91 -26.09 -11.31
CA VAL A 45 14.17 -25.88 -10.56
C VAL A 45 13.98 -24.84 -9.46
N TYR A 46 13.99 -25.30 -8.20
CA TYR A 46 13.89 -24.53 -6.94
C TYR A 46 12.52 -24.03 -6.48
N ALA A 47 12.37 -24.08 -5.16
CA ALA A 47 11.22 -23.69 -4.37
C ALA A 47 10.82 -22.22 -4.56
N LEU A 48 9.49 -21.99 -4.63
CA LEU A 48 8.77 -20.71 -4.59
C LEU A 48 8.93 -19.79 -5.83
N PRO A 49 7.84 -19.35 -6.47
CA PRO A 49 7.91 -18.41 -7.59
C PRO A 49 8.56 -17.08 -7.15
N LEU A 50 9.40 -16.46 -7.98
CA LEU A 50 10.08 -15.17 -7.69
C LEU A 50 9.18 -14.08 -7.06
N PRO A 51 7.91 -13.89 -7.49
CA PRO A 51 6.95 -13.03 -6.81
C PRO A 51 6.83 -13.27 -5.30
N LYS A 52 6.86 -14.54 -4.90
CA LYS A 52 6.76 -14.96 -3.52
C LYS A 52 8.07 -14.71 -2.78
N VAL A 53 9.22 -14.95 -3.41
CA VAL A 53 10.53 -14.61 -2.82
C VAL A 53 10.62 -13.13 -2.49
N ILE A 54 10.36 -12.23 -3.45
CA ILE A 54 10.39 -10.78 -3.20
C ILE A 54 9.42 -10.39 -2.08
N THR A 55 8.24 -11.00 -2.04
CA THR A 55 7.23 -10.71 -1.02
C THR A 55 7.70 -11.14 0.37
N GLU A 56 8.25 -12.35 0.52
CA GLU A 56 8.75 -12.83 1.81
C GLU A 56 9.99 -12.05 2.27
N GLU A 57 10.89 -11.66 1.36
CA GLU A 57 12.03 -10.80 1.69
C GLU A 57 11.57 -9.43 2.20
N VAL A 58 10.61 -8.79 1.52
CA VAL A 58 10.03 -7.51 2.00
C VAL A 58 9.37 -7.69 3.36
N TYR A 59 8.64 -8.78 3.57
CA TYR A 59 8.06 -9.07 4.89
C TYR A 59 9.12 -9.23 5.97
N ALA A 60 10.19 -9.96 5.69
CA ALA A 60 11.29 -10.13 6.62
C ALA A 60 11.94 -8.79 6.98
N LEU A 61 12.11 -7.88 6.02
CA LEU A 61 12.63 -6.52 6.27
C LEU A 61 11.66 -5.71 7.14
N LEU A 62 10.35 -5.76 6.87
CA LEU A 62 9.36 -5.08 7.72
C LEU A 62 9.37 -5.58 9.17
N GLU A 63 9.60 -6.87 9.37
CA GLU A 63 9.64 -7.48 10.71
C GLU A 63 10.97 -7.21 11.42
N SER A 64 12.10 -7.39 10.72
CA SER A 64 13.44 -7.33 11.31
C SER A 64 14.02 -5.92 11.39
N GLU A 65 13.85 -5.09 10.36
CA GLU A 65 14.41 -3.74 10.30
C GLU A 65 13.42 -2.70 10.87
N ALA A 66 12.14 -2.81 10.51
CA ALA A 66 11.12 -1.86 11.00
C ALA A 66 10.36 -2.34 12.26
N GLY A 67 10.61 -3.56 12.74
CA GLY A 67 10.00 -4.07 13.97
C GLY A 67 8.48 -4.20 13.90
N LEU A 68 7.91 -4.36 12.71
CA LEU A 68 6.47 -4.51 12.55
C LEU A 68 6.02 -5.94 12.87
N GLN A 69 4.81 -6.07 13.43
CA GLN A 69 4.16 -7.35 13.68
C GLN A 69 2.97 -7.56 12.75
N ARG A 70 2.68 -8.81 12.41
CA ARG A 70 1.48 -9.18 11.66
C ARG A 70 0.26 -9.23 12.57
N LEU A 71 -0.78 -8.49 12.22
CA LEU A 71 -2.09 -8.56 12.89
C LEU A 71 -3.11 -9.24 11.97
N PRO A 72 -3.85 -10.25 12.47
CA PRO A 72 -4.71 -11.08 11.63
C PRO A 72 -5.93 -10.31 11.08
N VAL A 73 -6.37 -10.64 9.87
CA VAL A 73 -7.62 -10.16 9.29
C VAL A 73 -8.38 -11.37 8.74
N PRO A 74 -9.56 -11.71 9.28
CA PRO A 74 -10.23 -11.07 10.43
C PRO A 74 -9.50 -11.33 11.77
N ALA A 75 -9.61 -10.40 12.72
CA ALA A 75 -8.92 -10.51 14.01
C ALA A 75 -9.44 -11.64 14.91
N ASN A 76 -10.66 -12.09 14.66
CA ASN A 76 -11.37 -13.14 15.40
C ASN A 76 -11.55 -14.40 14.54
N ALA A 77 -10.60 -14.71 13.67
CA ALA A 77 -10.67 -15.89 12.83
C ALA A 77 -10.74 -17.17 13.67
N ALA A 78 -11.60 -18.11 13.26
CA ALA A 78 -11.66 -19.44 13.86
C ALA A 78 -10.47 -20.30 13.43
N ASP A 79 -10.19 -21.38 14.17
CA ASP A 79 -9.14 -22.33 13.81
C ASP A 79 -9.38 -22.92 12.41
N GLY A 80 -8.37 -22.83 11.54
CA GLY A 80 -8.43 -23.29 10.16
C GLY A 80 -9.22 -22.37 9.21
N GLU A 81 -9.76 -21.24 9.68
CA GLU A 81 -10.36 -20.23 8.82
C GLU A 81 -9.28 -19.53 7.98
N PRO A 82 -9.51 -19.28 6.67
CA PRO A 82 -8.62 -18.44 5.88
C PRO A 82 -8.48 -17.04 6.46
N THR A 83 -7.24 -16.60 6.64
CA THR A 83 -6.89 -15.27 7.14
C THR A 83 -5.86 -14.60 6.24
N THR A 84 -5.85 -13.27 6.26
CA THR A 84 -4.71 -12.44 5.86
C THR A 84 -4.23 -11.65 7.08
N PHE A 85 -3.47 -10.59 6.87
CA PHE A 85 -2.93 -9.75 7.92
C PHE A 85 -2.65 -8.33 7.42
N VAL A 86 -2.40 -7.45 8.37
CA VAL A 86 -1.72 -6.17 8.16
C VAL A 86 -0.42 -6.16 8.96
N PHE A 87 0.58 -5.38 8.54
CA PHE A 87 1.69 -5.09 9.44
C PHE A 87 1.35 -3.89 10.32
N ALA A 88 1.78 -3.95 11.57
CA ALA A 88 1.55 -2.91 12.55
C ALA A 88 2.81 -2.63 13.38
N SER A 89 3.09 -1.37 13.68
CA SER A 89 4.16 -1.02 14.61
C SER A 89 3.76 -1.32 16.04
N ALA A 90 4.72 -1.58 16.95
CA ALA A 90 4.40 -1.90 18.35
C ALA A 90 3.54 -0.82 19.05
N ASN A 91 3.75 0.46 18.70
CA ASN A 91 3.06 1.60 19.29
C ASN A 91 1.73 1.98 18.59
N TYR A 92 1.27 1.26 17.56
CA TYR A 92 0.15 1.71 16.72
C TYR A 92 -1.15 2.01 17.49
N ARG A 93 -1.40 1.29 18.60
CA ARG A 93 -2.59 1.49 19.44
C ARG A 93 -2.51 2.74 20.31
N THR A 94 -1.31 3.12 20.74
CA THR A 94 -1.08 4.15 21.76
C THR A 94 -0.55 5.45 21.19
N ALA A 95 -0.04 5.45 19.96
CA ALA A 95 0.45 6.65 19.29
C ALA A 95 -0.69 7.65 19.03
N ASP A 96 -0.39 8.94 19.21
CA ASP A 96 -1.33 10.04 18.92
C ASP A 96 -1.55 10.24 17.42
N LYS A 97 -0.56 9.81 16.62
CA LYS A 97 -0.57 9.88 15.16
C LYS A 97 -0.45 8.49 14.55
N LEU A 98 -1.14 8.25 13.44
CA LEU A 98 -1.14 6.96 12.75
C LEU A 98 -0.94 7.14 11.24
N LEU A 99 0.01 6.42 10.66
CA LEU A 99 0.20 6.34 9.22
C LEU A 99 -0.42 5.04 8.68
N LEU A 100 -1.30 5.16 7.68
CA LEU A 100 -1.82 4.04 6.91
C LEU A 100 -1.16 4.01 5.53
N LEU A 101 -0.59 2.86 5.17
CA LEU A 101 0.06 2.62 3.88
C LEU A 101 -0.79 1.65 3.03
N VAL A 102 -1.19 2.10 1.83
CA VAL A 102 -2.07 1.36 0.93
C VAL A 102 -1.44 1.22 -0.44
N HIS A 103 -1.07 0.00 -0.82
CA HIS A 103 -0.46 -0.27 -2.12
C HIS A 103 -1.49 -0.29 -3.27
N GLY A 104 -0.98 -0.35 -4.51
CA GLY A 104 -1.79 -0.46 -5.73
C GLY A 104 -2.42 -1.83 -5.96
N SER A 105 -3.03 -2.03 -7.12
CA SER A 105 -3.63 -3.30 -7.54
C SER A 105 -2.58 -4.28 -8.09
N GLY A 106 -3.02 -5.51 -8.36
CA GLY A 106 -2.22 -6.54 -8.99
C GLY A 106 -1.53 -7.46 -7.99
N VAL A 107 -0.27 -7.81 -8.29
CA VAL A 107 0.50 -8.84 -7.60
C VAL A 107 1.39 -8.30 -6.47
N VAL A 108 1.33 -6.98 -6.20
CA VAL A 108 1.99 -6.38 -5.04
C VAL A 108 1.26 -6.76 -3.74
N ARG A 109 2.00 -6.74 -2.64
CA ARG A 109 1.53 -7.04 -1.29
C ARG A 109 1.96 -5.95 -0.33
N ALA A 110 1.50 -6.03 0.93
CA ALA A 110 1.94 -5.15 2.01
C ALA A 110 3.47 -4.95 1.99
N GLY A 111 3.92 -3.71 2.17
CA GLY A 111 5.33 -3.36 2.08
C GLY A 111 5.80 -2.94 0.69
N GLN A 112 5.03 -3.16 -0.38
CA GLN A 112 5.50 -2.96 -1.76
C GLN A 112 4.75 -1.83 -2.47
N TRP A 113 5.49 -0.96 -3.16
CA TRP A 113 4.90 -0.04 -4.14
C TRP A 113 4.83 -0.68 -5.52
N ALA A 114 5.95 -1.21 -6.01
CA ALA A 114 6.02 -1.89 -7.29
C ALA A 114 7.23 -2.85 -7.33
N ARG A 115 6.99 -4.12 -7.67
CA ARG A 115 8.09 -5.10 -7.82
C ARG A 115 9.12 -4.70 -8.87
N ARG A 116 8.70 -4.03 -9.95
CA ARG A 116 9.63 -3.53 -10.98
C ARG A 116 10.66 -2.57 -10.37
N LEU A 117 10.22 -1.70 -9.48
CA LEU A 117 11.11 -0.78 -8.78
C LEU A 117 12.01 -1.53 -7.80
N ILE A 118 11.47 -2.53 -7.07
CA ILE A 118 12.31 -3.37 -6.20
C ILE A 118 13.42 -4.05 -7.01
N ILE A 119 13.07 -4.63 -8.16
CA ILE A 119 14.01 -5.36 -9.00
C ILE A 119 15.06 -4.43 -9.63
N ASN A 120 14.63 -3.28 -10.17
CA ASN A 120 15.50 -2.42 -10.98
C ASN A 120 16.21 -1.32 -10.19
N ASN A 121 15.63 -0.88 -9.08
CA ASN A 121 16.06 0.28 -8.30
C ASN A 121 16.31 -0.06 -6.82
N GLY A 122 16.01 -1.29 -6.40
CA GLY A 122 16.23 -1.77 -5.04
C GLY A 122 15.06 -1.54 -4.09
N VAL A 123 15.21 -2.10 -2.88
CA VAL A 123 14.20 -2.09 -1.81
C VAL A 123 13.76 -0.67 -1.44
N GLN A 124 14.70 0.27 -1.34
CA GLN A 124 14.40 1.63 -0.87
C GLN A 124 13.43 2.38 -1.79
N GLU A 125 13.53 2.20 -3.11
CA GLU A 125 12.61 2.86 -4.06
C GLU A 125 11.35 2.04 -4.34
N GLY A 126 11.43 0.71 -4.22
CA GLY A 126 10.33 -0.18 -4.56
C GLY A 126 9.39 -0.55 -3.41
N THR A 127 9.75 -0.22 -2.18
CA THR A 127 9.01 -0.60 -0.97
C THR A 127 8.49 0.58 -0.16
N GLN A 128 7.60 0.26 0.78
CA GLN A 128 7.07 1.17 1.78
C GLN A 128 8.04 1.37 2.95
N LEU A 129 9.16 0.64 3.03
CA LEU A 129 10.09 0.66 4.16
C LEU A 129 10.60 2.07 4.52
N PRO A 130 11.04 2.93 3.59
CA PRO A 130 11.48 4.28 3.94
C PRO A 130 10.38 5.14 4.57
N TYR A 131 9.11 4.89 4.21
CA TYR A 131 7.99 5.59 4.82
C TYR A 131 7.77 5.16 6.25
N ILE A 132 7.89 3.85 6.48
CA ILE A 132 7.69 3.22 7.77
C ILE A 132 8.76 3.73 8.72
N GLU A 133 10.05 3.63 8.36
CA GLU A 133 11.17 4.09 9.17
C GLU A 133 11.05 5.56 9.55
N ARG A 134 10.69 6.41 8.59
CA ARG A 134 10.53 7.84 8.83
C ARG A 134 9.33 8.16 9.73
N ALA A 135 8.19 7.48 9.53
CA ALA A 135 7.02 7.64 10.37
C ALA A 135 7.29 7.19 11.81
N LEU A 136 7.96 6.05 11.99
CA LEU A 136 8.39 5.55 13.30
C LEU A 136 9.35 6.53 13.98
N SER A 137 10.33 7.07 13.24
CA SER A 137 11.25 8.09 13.75
C SER A 137 10.55 9.39 14.16
N ALA A 138 9.42 9.70 13.54
CA ALA A 138 8.56 10.84 13.88
C ALA A 138 7.52 10.53 14.98
N GLY A 139 7.56 9.32 15.56
CA GLY A 139 6.66 8.90 16.64
C GLY A 139 5.27 8.45 16.21
N TYR A 140 5.03 8.26 14.91
CA TYR A 140 3.77 7.74 14.40
C TYR A 140 3.64 6.25 14.75
N GLY A 141 2.41 5.82 15.01
CA GLY A 141 2.02 4.44 14.78
C GLY A 141 1.95 4.17 13.28
N VAL A 142 2.15 2.92 12.84
CA VAL A 142 2.09 2.55 11.43
C VAL A 142 1.21 1.31 11.25
N LEU A 143 0.35 1.34 10.23
CA LEU A 143 -0.33 0.17 9.69
C LEU A 143 -0.08 0.06 8.18
N VAL A 144 0.34 -1.12 7.74
CA VAL A 144 0.58 -1.44 6.33
C VAL A 144 -0.45 -2.46 5.87
N LEU A 145 -1.35 -2.04 4.98
CA LEU A 145 -2.46 -2.86 4.53
C LEU A 145 -2.02 -3.86 3.44
N ASN A 146 -2.66 -5.03 3.41
CA ASN A 146 -2.40 -6.09 2.44
C ASN A 146 -3.61 -6.30 1.53
N THR A 147 -4.06 -5.23 0.86
CA THR A 147 -5.37 -5.13 0.21
C THR A 147 -5.58 -6.08 -0.98
N ASN A 148 -4.52 -6.71 -1.49
CA ASN A 148 -4.61 -7.68 -2.59
C ASN A 148 -4.57 -9.14 -2.10
N ASP A 149 -4.27 -9.40 -0.83
CA ASP A 149 -4.20 -10.76 -0.28
C ASP A 149 -5.56 -11.23 0.26
N ASN A 150 -6.49 -11.50 -0.66
CA ASN A 150 -7.91 -11.58 -0.33
C ASN A 150 -8.51 -12.99 -0.44
N ARG A 151 -7.68 -13.98 -0.76
CA ARG A 151 -8.12 -15.36 -0.98
C ARG A 151 -7.04 -16.38 -0.66
N ARG A 152 -7.47 -17.59 -0.35
CA ARG A 152 -6.63 -18.78 -0.31
C ARG A 152 -7.07 -19.74 -1.41
N VAL A 153 -6.12 -20.49 -1.96
CA VAL A 153 -6.36 -21.49 -2.99
C VAL A 153 -5.99 -22.84 -2.42
N THR A 154 -6.96 -23.76 -2.36
CA THR A 154 -6.77 -25.12 -1.85
C THR A 154 -7.26 -26.10 -2.92
N GLY A 155 -6.32 -26.76 -3.61
CA GLY A 155 -6.62 -27.50 -4.83
C GLY A 155 -7.23 -26.57 -5.88
N GLU A 156 -8.39 -26.94 -6.42
CA GLU A 156 -9.11 -26.14 -7.42
C GLU A 156 -10.01 -25.05 -6.80
N ARG A 157 -10.21 -25.07 -5.48
CA ARG A 157 -11.14 -24.15 -4.80
C ARG A 157 -10.46 -22.85 -4.44
N LYS A 158 -11.08 -21.74 -4.85
CA LYS A 158 -10.74 -20.38 -4.41
C LYS A 158 -11.68 -19.99 -3.27
N GLN A 159 -11.12 -19.76 -2.09
CA GLN A 159 -11.86 -19.30 -0.92
C GLN A 159 -11.48 -17.85 -0.61
N PHE A 160 -12.44 -16.95 -0.70
CA PHE A 160 -12.25 -15.56 -0.28
C PHE A 160 -12.15 -15.46 1.24
N ILE A 161 -11.29 -14.56 1.71
CA ILE A 161 -11.09 -14.32 3.14
C ILE A 161 -12.26 -13.50 3.64
N ARG A 162 -12.90 -13.96 4.72
CA ARG A 162 -14.01 -13.25 5.35
C ARG A 162 -13.57 -11.85 5.73
N ASP A 163 -14.43 -10.86 5.49
CA ASP A 163 -14.17 -9.46 5.78
C ASP A 163 -12.93 -8.87 5.06
N SER A 164 -12.39 -9.58 4.06
CA SER A 164 -11.24 -9.14 3.27
C SER A 164 -11.27 -9.73 1.86
N GLY A 165 -12.46 -9.95 1.29
CA GLY A 165 -12.63 -10.56 -0.03
C GLY A 165 -12.28 -9.61 -1.20
N THR A 166 -12.28 -8.30 -0.94
CA THR A 166 -11.87 -7.26 -1.91
C THR A 166 -10.92 -6.25 -1.25
N PRO A 167 -10.14 -5.47 -2.03
CA PRO A 167 -9.27 -4.43 -1.49
C PRO A 167 -9.99 -3.41 -0.61
N GLU A 168 -11.20 -3.03 -1.00
CA GLU A 168 -12.06 -2.12 -0.26
C GLU A 168 -12.54 -2.76 1.04
N GLN A 169 -13.01 -4.02 0.98
CA GLN A 169 -13.48 -4.74 2.17
C GLN A 169 -12.35 -4.90 3.18
N HIS A 170 -11.13 -5.23 2.73
CA HIS A 170 -9.95 -5.30 3.59
C HIS A 170 -9.71 -3.97 4.33
N ALA A 171 -9.70 -2.84 3.62
CA ALA A 171 -9.47 -1.53 4.23
C ALA A 171 -10.57 -1.12 5.22
N LEU A 172 -11.84 -1.41 4.92
CA LEU A 172 -12.95 -1.16 5.84
C LEU A 172 -12.81 -1.98 7.12
N THR A 173 -12.47 -3.26 6.99
CA THR A 173 -12.28 -4.17 8.14
C THR A 173 -11.10 -3.76 9.00
N VAL A 174 -9.98 -3.38 8.39
CA VAL A 174 -8.80 -2.87 9.10
C VAL A 174 -9.15 -1.57 9.83
N TRP A 175 -9.89 -0.67 9.20
CA TRP A 175 -10.36 0.54 9.86
C TRP A 175 -11.21 0.22 11.09
N ASP A 176 -12.23 -0.62 10.91
CA ASP A 176 -13.19 -0.94 11.95
C ASP A 176 -12.57 -1.69 13.13
N THR A 177 -11.58 -2.54 12.85
CA THR A 177 -10.95 -3.42 13.83
C THR A 177 -9.78 -2.75 14.55
N TYR A 178 -8.89 -2.11 13.78
CA TYR A 178 -7.60 -1.65 14.27
C TYR A 178 -7.51 -0.13 14.39
N VAL A 179 -8.00 0.63 13.42
CA VAL A 179 -7.89 2.10 13.45
C VAL A 179 -8.89 2.68 14.45
N ARG A 180 -10.15 2.22 14.42
CA ARG A 180 -11.19 2.70 15.33
C ARG A 180 -10.81 2.56 16.81
N SER A 181 -10.12 1.48 17.16
CA SER A 181 -9.69 1.19 18.54
C SER A 181 -8.34 1.82 18.93
N ALA A 182 -7.61 2.42 17.99
CA ALA A 182 -6.35 3.12 18.27
C ALA A 182 -6.60 4.51 18.87
N ALA A 183 -5.70 4.97 19.75
CA ALA A 183 -5.74 6.29 20.38
C ALA A 183 -5.56 7.46 19.39
N ALA A 184 -4.97 7.19 18.23
CA ALA A 184 -4.57 8.23 17.28
C ALA A 184 -5.73 9.14 16.86
N THR A 185 -5.62 10.43 17.12
CA THR A 185 -6.63 11.41 16.64
C THR A 185 -6.21 12.05 15.31
N ASP A 186 -4.97 11.83 14.89
CA ASP A 186 -4.35 12.35 13.68
C ASP A 186 -3.87 11.19 12.78
N VAL A 187 -4.62 10.92 11.72
CA VAL A 187 -4.38 9.80 10.80
C VAL A 187 -3.95 10.34 9.43
N ALA A 188 -2.79 9.90 8.97
CA ALA A 188 -2.31 10.15 7.61
C ALA A 188 -2.47 8.89 6.75
N ILE A 189 -2.82 9.05 5.48
CA ILE A 189 -2.93 7.94 4.52
C ILE A 189 -2.02 8.21 3.33
N VAL A 190 -1.15 7.26 3.00
CA VAL A 190 -0.40 7.25 1.74
C VAL A 190 -0.89 6.09 0.91
N ALA A 191 -1.43 6.42 -0.27
CA ALA A 191 -2.07 5.45 -1.13
C ALA A 191 -1.54 5.51 -2.56
N HIS A 192 -1.19 4.36 -3.12
CA HIS A 192 -0.65 4.23 -4.47
C HIS A 192 -1.66 3.63 -5.43
N SER A 193 -1.77 4.19 -6.65
CA SER A 193 -2.58 3.65 -7.74
C SER A 193 -4.01 3.33 -7.29
N TYR A 194 -4.45 2.07 -7.42
CA TYR A 194 -5.75 1.59 -6.94
C TYR A 194 -5.98 1.80 -5.44
N GLY A 195 -4.92 1.93 -4.63
CA GLY A 195 -5.01 2.30 -3.23
C GLY A 195 -5.76 3.62 -2.99
N GLY A 196 -5.75 4.55 -3.96
CA GLY A 196 -6.56 5.76 -3.88
C GLY A 196 -8.06 5.49 -4.02
N VAL A 197 -8.46 4.51 -4.84
CA VAL A 197 -9.86 4.03 -4.92
C VAL A 197 -10.26 3.38 -3.60
N VAL A 198 -9.39 2.57 -3.01
CA VAL A 198 -9.58 1.96 -1.69
C VAL A 198 -9.76 3.04 -0.61
N THR A 199 -8.92 4.07 -0.63
CA THR A 199 -8.97 5.21 0.31
C THR A 199 -10.28 6.00 0.15
N LEU A 200 -10.73 6.23 -1.09
CA LEU A 200 -12.01 6.87 -1.35
C LEU A 200 -13.18 6.02 -0.86
N ASN A 201 -13.16 4.71 -1.10
CA ASN A 201 -14.19 3.81 -0.59
C ASN A 201 -14.29 3.88 0.93
N LEU A 202 -13.15 3.86 1.63
CA LEU A 202 -13.07 4.04 3.07
C LEU A 202 -13.69 5.38 3.51
N ALA A 203 -13.33 6.48 2.86
CA ALA A 203 -13.87 7.81 3.17
C ALA A 203 -15.39 7.89 2.98
N VAL A 204 -15.93 7.32 1.91
CA VAL A 204 -17.39 7.30 1.66
C VAL A 204 -18.13 6.47 2.71
N ARG A 205 -17.56 5.32 3.11
CA ARG A 205 -18.25 4.36 3.98
C ARG A 205 -18.07 4.65 5.47
N ARG A 206 -17.06 5.44 5.85
CA ARG A 206 -16.72 5.80 7.26
C ARG A 206 -16.56 7.31 7.44
N TRP A 207 -17.29 8.09 6.65
CA TRP A 207 -17.10 9.55 6.55
C TRP A 207 -17.05 10.28 7.89
N GLU A 208 -17.95 9.97 8.84
CA GLU A 208 -17.98 10.63 10.15
C GLU A 208 -16.69 10.47 10.96
N GLU A 209 -16.05 9.31 10.89
CA GLU A 209 -14.79 9.05 11.57
C GLU A 209 -13.61 9.59 10.75
N VAL A 210 -13.65 9.39 9.43
CA VAL A 210 -12.60 9.82 8.50
C VAL A 210 -12.45 11.34 8.51
N GLN A 211 -13.54 12.11 8.43
CA GLN A 211 -13.46 13.57 8.43
C GLN A 211 -12.90 14.15 9.75
N LYS A 212 -13.07 13.41 10.86
CA LYS A 212 -12.60 13.80 12.19
C LYS A 212 -11.14 13.46 12.41
N ARG A 213 -10.72 12.26 11.97
CA ARG A 213 -9.41 11.69 12.31
C ARG A 213 -8.39 11.78 11.18
N VAL A 214 -8.80 11.76 9.92
CA VAL A 214 -7.86 11.80 8.80
C VAL A 214 -7.46 13.25 8.52
N SER A 215 -6.20 13.55 8.81
CA SER A 215 -5.61 14.89 8.68
C SER A 215 -4.94 15.10 7.33
N ALA A 216 -4.49 14.03 6.67
CA ALA A 216 -3.79 14.11 5.40
C ALA A 216 -3.97 12.84 4.56
N VAL A 217 -4.10 13.01 3.24
CA VAL A 217 -4.04 11.93 2.26
C VAL A 217 -3.06 12.30 1.16
N ALA A 218 -2.12 11.42 0.86
CA ALA A 218 -1.21 11.55 -0.26
C ALA A 218 -1.44 10.41 -1.28
N LEU A 219 -1.63 10.79 -2.54
CA LEU A 219 -1.95 9.86 -3.62
C LEU A 219 -0.78 9.80 -4.61
N THR A 220 -0.26 8.61 -4.87
CA THR A 220 0.80 8.40 -5.86
C THR A 220 0.24 7.64 -7.06
N ASP A 221 0.26 8.27 -8.25
CA ASP A 221 -0.19 7.67 -9.52
C ASP A 221 -1.61 7.03 -9.48
N SER A 222 -2.56 7.69 -8.80
CA SER A 222 -3.89 7.13 -8.55
C SER A 222 -4.91 7.45 -9.66
N VAL A 223 -5.66 6.43 -10.08
CA VAL A 223 -6.73 6.51 -11.09
C VAL A 223 -8.14 6.72 -10.50
N HIS A 224 -8.24 7.17 -9.24
CA HIS A 224 -9.53 7.37 -8.59
C HIS A 224 -10.39 8.38 -9.36
N SER A 225 -11.63 8.01 -9.68
CA SER A 225 -12.56 8.87 -10.40
C SER A 225 -13.65 9.40 -9.46
N MET A 226 -13.89 10.71 -9.56
CA MET A 226 -14.91 11.43 -8.80
C MET A 226 -16.36 11.10 -9.25
N GLY A 227 -16.51 10.50 -10.43
CA GLY A 227 -17.80 10.33 -11.10
C GLY A 227 -18.54 9.01 -10.84
N GLY A 228 -17.88 7.99 -10.26
CA GLY A 228 -18.45 6.65 -10.10
C GLY A 228 -18.96 6.32 -8.69
N ALA A 229 -18.40 6.93 -7.65
CA ALA A 229 -18.90 6.78 -6.30
C ALA A 229 -20.07 7.75 -6.09
N ARG A 230 -21.13 7.32 -5.39
CA ARG A 230 -22.12 8.23 -4.80
C ARG A 230 -21.44 9.04 -3.69
N CYS A 231 -20.53 9.93 -4.08
CA CYS A 231 -19.76 10.78 -3.21
C CYS A 231 -20.60 12.01 -2.91
N GLY A 232 -20.98 12.20 -1.64
CA GLY A 232 -21.62 13.45 -1.22
C GLY A 232 -20.68 14.65 -1.47
N PRO A 233 -21.23 15.88 -1.56
CA PRO A 233 -20.44 17.08 -1.83
C PRO A 233 -19.26 17.28 -0.87
N GLU A 234 -19.41 16.83 0.38
CA GLU A 234 -18.38 16.94 1.42
C GLU A 234 -17.15 16.07 1.12
N VAL A 235 -17.35 14.82 0.70
CA VAL A 235 -16.26 13.92 0.32
C VAL A 235 -15.60 14.40 -0.96
N GLN A 236 -16.37 14.97 -1.90
CA GLN A 236 -15.82 15.57 -3.11
C GLN A 236 -14.94 16.78 -2.80
N LYS A 237 -15.38 17.66 -1.89
CA LYS A 237 -14.60 18.81 -1.44
C LYS A 237 -13.33 18.36 -0.71
N TRP A 238 -13.44 17.40 0.20
CA TRP A 238 -12.30 16.81 0.88
C TRP A 238 -11.31 16.24 -0.14
N LEU A 239 -11.77 15.41 -1.07
CA LEU A 239 -10.91 14.92 -2.15
C LEU A 239 -10.31 16.04 -2.98
N ALA A 240 -11.04 17.11 -3.32
CA ALA A 240 -10.50 18.24 -4.08
C ALA A 240 -9.37 18.99 -3.33
N GLU A 241 -9.48 19.10 -2.01
CA GLU A 241 -8.44 19.67 -1.15
C GLU A 241 -7.16 18.81 -1.13
N TRP A 242 -7.29 17.49 -1.31
CA TRP A 242 -6.18 16.53 -1.29
C TRP A 242 -5.71 16.08 -2.69
N SER A 243 -6.54 16.20 -3.72
CA SER A 243 -6.27 15.77 -5.10
C SER A 243 -5.36 16.73 -5.86
N GLY A 244 -5.10 17.93 -5.32
CA GLY A 244 -4.05 18.83 -5.79
C GLY A 244 -2.62 18.29 -5.64
N GLN A 245 -2.45 17.04 -5.18
CA GLN A 245 -1.17 16.39 -4.91
C GLN A 245 -1.08 15.00 -5.57
N VAL A 246 -1.62 14.83 -6.78
CA VAL A 246 -1.24 13.69 -7.64
C VAL A 246 0.22 13.93 -8.03
N VAL A 247 1.13 13.15 -7.46
CA VAL A 247 2.56 13.29 -7.79
C VAL A 247 3.08 12.02 -8.44
N ALA A 248 3.60 12.17 -9.66
CA ALA A 248 4.21 11.11 -10.43
C ALA A 248 5.71 11.02 -10.10
N ALA A 249 6.23 9.79 -9.96
CA ALA A 249 7.63 9.40 -9.77
C ALA A 249 8.23 9.37 -8.34
N ALA A 250 9.32 8.59 -8.21
CA ALA A 250 9.97 8.16 -6.96
C ALA A 250 10.56 9.29 -6.08
N LEU A 251 10.80 10.49 -6.63
CA LEU A 251 11.23 11.67 -5.85
C LEU A 251 10.07 12.34 -5.10
N CYS A 252 8.84 12.15 -5.55
CA CYS A 252 7.67 12.81 -4.98
C CYS A 252 7.03 12.06 -3.81
N VAL A 253 7.55 10.87 -3.57
CA VAL A 253 7.17 9.89 -2.56
C VAL A 253 7.60 10.35 -1.16
N PHE A 254 8.83 10.86 -1.01
CA PHE A 254 9.27 11.52 0.23
C PHE A 254 8.53 12.84 0.47
N TYR A 255 8.19 13.57 -0.59
CA TYR A 255 7.42 14.81 -0.50
C TYR A 255 5.99 14.59 0.03
N ALA A 256 5.33 13.52 -0.42
CA ALA A 256 4.04 13.08 0.10
C ALA A 256 4.11 12.80 1.62
N LEU A 257 5.16 12.10 2.05
CA LEU A 257 5.37 11.83 3.46
C LEU A 257 5.76 13.08 4.25
N ASP A 258 6.58 13.97 3.69
CA ASP A 258 6.92 15.27 4.26
C ASP A 258 5.70 16.15 4.47
N ARG A 259 4.69 16.04 3.60
CA ARG A 259 3.41 16.73 3.80
C ARG A 259 2.52 16.07 4.85
N CYS A 260 2.57 14.75 4.98
CA CYS A 260 1.85 14.03 6.03
C CYS A 260 2.50 14.18 7.41
N ILE A 261 3.83 14.26 7.48
CA ILE A 261 4.60 14.38 8.73
C ILE A 261 4.86 15.85 9.08
N GLY A 262 5.11 16.71 8.10
CA GLY A 262 5.25 18.16 8.27
C GLY A 262 3.90 18.79 8.53
N ASN A 263 3.79 19.53 9.65
CA ASN A 263 2.56 20.16 10.16
C ASN A 263 1.71 20.84 9.07
N PHE A 264 0.77 20.12 8.49
CA PHE A 264 -0.35 20.71 7.76
C PHE A 264 -1.34 21.25 8.81
N ARG A 265 -1.19 22.52 9.18
CA ARG A 265 -2.28 23.24 9.83
C ARG A 265 -3.39 23.38 8.78
N ARG A 266 -4.57 22.80 9.04
CA ARG A 266 -5.80 23.14 8.31
C ARG A 266 -5.83 24.65 8.14
N ASN A 267 -5.79 25.12 6.90
CA ASN A 267 -5.93 26.54 6.60
C ASN A 267 -7.35 26.94 7.01
N SER A 268 -7.50 27.41 8.24
CA SER A 268 -8.67 28.15 8.67
C SER A 268 -8.63 29.50 7.96
N ARG A 269 -9.69 29.78 7.20
CA ARG A 269 -10.06 31.07 6.61
C ARG A 269 -9.42 31.40 5.26
N SER A 270 -10.26 31.29 4.24
CA SER A 270 -10.47 32.36 3.27
C SER A 270 -10.72 33.69 4.01
N GLU A 271 -9.68 34.45 4.27
CA GLU A 271 -9.79 35.91 4.45
C GLU A 271 -8.92 36.56 3.38
N GLY A 272 -9.53 37.54 2.71
CA GLY A 272 -9.23 37.92 1.35
C GLY A 272 -7.94 38.71 1.17
N LEU A 273 -7.47 38.67 -0.07
CA LEU A 273 -6.71 39.74 -0.69
C LEU A 273 -7.31 39.98 -2.09
N LEU A 274 -8.48 40.61 -2.09
CA LEU A 274 -8.73 41.72 -2.99
C LEU A 274 -8.18 42.94 -2.26
N HIS A 275 -7.10 43.52 -2.77
CA HIS A 275 -7.03 44.97 -3.03
C HIS A 275 -5.72 45.30 -3.75
N ASP A 276 -5.94 46.00 -4.86
CA ASP A 276 -5.08 46.83 -5.72
C ASP A 276 -4.04 46.15 -6.63
#